data_AF-A0A922YX63-F1
#
_entry.id   AF-A0A922YX63-F1
#
_cell.length_a   1.000
_cell.length_b   1.000
_cell.length_c   1.000
_cell.angle_alpha   90.00
_cell.angle_beta   90.00
_cell.angle_gamma   90.00
#
_symmetry.space_group_name_H-M   'P 1'
#
loop_
_entity.id
_entity.type
_entity.pdbx_description
1 polymer ?
#
loop_
_entity_poly.entity_id
_entity_poly.type
_entity_poly.pdbx_seq_one_letter_code
_entity_poly.pdbx_strand_id
1 'polypeptide(L)'
;EEAMVLVDRAIEHRNRSGRDAFVRELTEPAKGFHDRDMYVFALDRQGVYRAFGGKPEKVGSRVQDIAGVDGQALLENIVAQAEVEPGWVEYDIANPVTGAIQGKMSYVVKVDELYVGCGVYKTVAARV
;
A
#
# COMPACT_ATOMS: atom_id res chain seq x y z
N GLU A 1 7.60 10.12 -6.70
CA GLU A 1 8.95 9.54 -6.48
C GLU A 1 9.13 9.02 -5.04
N GLU A 2 8.79 9.80 -4.01
CA GLU A 2 8.94 9.40 -2.60
C GLU A 2 8.30 8.04 -2.24
N ALA A 3 7.10 7.74 -2.76
CA ALA A 3 6.46 6.44 -2.54
C ALA A 3 7.24 5.25 -3.12
N MET A 4 7.89 5.42 -4.28
CA MET A 4 8.74 4.39 -4.88
C MET A 4 9.97 4.17 -4.00
N VAL A 5 10.60 5.25 -3.54
CA VAL A 5 11.75 5.18 -2.61
C VAL A 5 11.38 4.44 -1.32
N LEU A 6 10.18 4.64 -0.79
CA LEU A 6 9.74 3.94 0.42
C LEU A 6 9.50 2.44 0.17
N VAL A 7 9.00 2.08 -1.01
CA VAL A 7 8.86 0.68 -1.46
C VAL A 7 10.24 0.04 -1.68
N ASP A 8 11.18 0.74 -2.32
CA ASP A 8 12.54 0.23 -2.52
C ASP A 8 13.24 -0.05 -1.20
N ARG A 9 13.09 0.85 -0.21
CA ARG A 9 13.57 0.62 1.17
C ARG A 9 12.94 -0.64 1.79
N ALA A 10 11.65 -0.91 1.53
CA ALA A 10 10.99 -2.13 1.99
C ALA A 10 11.56 -3.38 1.31
N ILE A 11 11.82 -3.34 0.00
CA ILE A 11 12.47 -4.45 -0.73
C ILE A 11 13.88 -4.72 -0.17
N GLU A 12 14.70 -3.68 0.01
CA GLU A 12 16.03 -3.81 0.61
C GLU A 12 15.97 -4.37 2.03
N HIS A 13 14.94 -3.99 2.79
CA HIS A 13 14.72 -4.54 4.13
C HIS A 13 14.37 -6.03 4.05
N ARG A 14 13.50 -6.43 3.12
CA ARG A 14 13.19 -7.84 2.88
C ARG A 14 14.44 -8.64 2.50
N ASN A 15 15.31 -8.10 1.66
CA ASN A 15 16.55 -8.78 1.24
C ASN A 15 17.52 -9.04 2.40
N ARG A 16 17.43 -8.25 3.48
CA ARG A 16 18.26 -8.36 4.70
C ARG A 16 17.57 -9.12 5.84
N SER A 17 16.31 -9.50 5.68
CA SER A 17 15.50 -10.10 6.74
C SER A 17 14.79 -11.37 6.28
N GLY A 18 14.44 -12.23 7.24
CA GLY A 18 13.53 -13.35 6.98
C GLY A 18 12.11 -12.85 6.74
N ARG A 19 11.28 -13.64 6.03
CA ARG A 19 9.91 -13.26 5.67
C ARG A 19 9.05 -12.84 6.87
N ASP A 20 9.10 -13.58 7.97
CA ASP A 20 8.29 -13.28 9.15
C ASP A 20 8.77 -12.01 9.86
N ALA A 21 10.09 -11.77 9.89
CA ALA A 21 10.66 -10.53 10.40
C ALA A 21 10.24 -9.34 9.51
N PHE A 22 10.31 -9.49 8.19
CA PHE A 22 9.90 -8.46 7.24
C PHE A 22 8.45 -8.02 7.45
N VAL A 23 7.49 -8.96 7.50
CA VAL A 23 6.07 -8.65 7.69
C VAL A 23 5.83 -7.94 9.02
N ARG A 24 6.44 -8.42 10.10
CA ARG A 24 6.33 -7.80 11.43
C ARG A 24 6.94 -6.39 11.43
N GLU A 25 8.13 -6.23 10.87
CA GLU A 25 8.90 -4.99 10.92
C GLU A 25 8.37 -3.91 9.97
N LEU A 26 7.70 -4.27 8.88
CA LEU A 26 6.97 -3.32 8.06
C LEU A 26 5.89 -2.55 8.86
N THR A 27 5.32 -3.19 9.89
CA THR A 27 4.27 -2.60 10.74
C THR A 27 4.84 -1.87 11.96
N GLU A 28 6.10 -2.11 12.31
CA GLU A 28 6.76 -1.52 13.47
C GLU A 28 7.04 -0.02 13.21
N PRO A 29 6.42 0.92 13.96
CA PRO A 29 6.62 2.35 13.73
C PRO A 29 8.09 2.78 13.76
N ALA A 30 8.90 2.16 14.62
CA ALA A 30 10.34 2.47 14.73
C ALA A 30 11.14 2.15 13.46
N LYS A 31 10.60 1.35 12.53
CA LYS A 31 11.26 1.01 11.25
C LYS A 31 11.02 2.05 10.16
N GLY A 32 10.07 2.98 10.37
CA GLY A 32 9.89 4.15 9.51
C GLY A 32 9.44 3.81 8.08
N PHE A 33 8.53 2.83 7.94
CA PHE A 33 7.85 2.50 6.68
C PHE A 33 6.58 3.33 6.46
N HIS A 34 6.61 4.57 6.95
CA HIS A 34 5.63 5.59 6.68
C HIS A 34 6.29 6.97 6.67
N ASP A 35 5.67 7.91 5.97
CA ASP A 35 5.98 9.33 6.00
C ASP A 35 4.67 10.10 5.79
N ARG A 36 4.24 10.88 6.80
CA ARG A 36 2.98 11.65 6.77
C ARG A 36 1.78 10.77 6.39
N ASP A 37 1.30 10.88 5.15
CA ASP A 37 0.15 10.17 4.56
C ASP A 37 0.56 9.00 3.63
N MET A 38 1.87 8.79 3.43
CA MET A 38 2.45 7.66 2.73
C MET A 38 2.73 6.51 3.69
N TYR A 39 2.25 5.32 3.35
CA TYR A 39 2.38 4.12 4.17
C TYR A 39 2.72 2.93 3.29
N VAL A 40 3.75 2.17 3.65
CA VAL A 40 3.99 0.86 3.04
C VAL A 40 2.94 -0.13 3.57
N PHE A 41 2.37 -0.91 2.68
CA PHE A 41 1.52 -2.04 3.01
C PHE A 41 2.05 -3.32 2.35
N ALA A 42 1.66 -4.47 2.88
CA ALA A 42 1.82 -5.76 2.22
C ALA A 42 0.50 -6.51 2.24
N LEU A 43 -0.01 -6.87 1.06
CA LEU A 43 -1.25 -7.65 0.88
C LEU A 43 -0.90 -9.09 0.52
N ASP A 44 -1.67 -10.04 1.01
CA ASP A 44 -1.71 -11.37 0.38
C ASP A 44 -2.63 -11.37 -0.85
N ARG A 45 -2.64 -12.49 -1.57
CA ARG A 45 -3.45 -12.67 -2.79
C ARG A 45 -4.96 -12.63 -2.57
N GLN A 46 -5.42 -12.72 -1.31
CA GLN A 46 -6.83 -12.58 -0.95
C GLN A 46 -7.19 -11.13 -0.60
N GLY A 47 -6.19 -10.23 -0.60
CA GLY A 47 -6.33 -8.83 -0.25
C GLY A 47 -6.28 -8.57 1.25
N VAL A 48 -5.80 -9.51 2.06
CA VAL A 48 -5.62 -9.28 3.51
C VAL A 48 -4.32 -8.51 3.74
N TYR A 49 -4.40 -7.44 4.52
CA TYR A 49 -3.22 -6.72 4.99
C TYR A 49 -2.41 -7.59 5.94
N ARG A 50 -1.25 -8.05 5.48
CA ARG A 50 -0.26 -8.77 6.29
C ARG A 50 0.64 -7.81 7.05
N ALA A 51 0.89 -6.62 6.50
CA ALA A 51 1.62 -5.54 7.15
C ALA A 51 1.06 -4.17 6.73
N PHE A 52 1.17 -3.19 7.63
CA PHE A 52 0.75 -1.81 7.36
C PHE A 52 1.55 -0.79 8.20
N GLY A 53 2.39 0.01 7.55
CA GLY A 53 3.42 0.83 8.21
C GLY A 53 2.97 2.06 8.98
N GLY A 54 1.72 2.52 8.84
CA GLY A 54 1.22 3.64 9.65
C GLY A 54 -0.13 3.46 10.30
N LYS A 55 -0.73 2.27 10.19
CA LYS A 55 -1.99 1.90 10.86
C LYS A 55 -1.94 0.41 11.21
N PRO A 56 -1.22 0.02 12.27
CA PRO A 56 -1.12 -1.38 12.69
C PRO A 56 -2.48 -2.07 12.87
N GLU A 57 -3.51 -1.32 13.26
CA GLU A 57 -4.89 -1.78 13.39
C GLU A 57 -5.53 -2.26 12.07
N LYS A 58 -4.91 -1.97 10.92
CA LYS A 58 -5.36 -2.48 9.61
C LYS A 58 -4.87 -3.90 9.33
N VAL A 59 -3.86 -4.40 10.03
CA VAL A 59 -3.36 -5.76 9.82
C VAL A 59 -4.48 -6.77 10.12
N GLY A 60 -4.71 -7.69 9.19
CA GLY A 60 -5.81 -8.67 9.22
C GLY A 60 -7.12 -8.20 8.59
N SER A 61 -7.30 -6.90 8.32
CA SER A 61 -8.42 -6.40 7.52
C SER A 61 -8.18 -6.64 6.02
N ARG A 62 -9.23 -6.48 5.20
CA ARG A 62 -9.15 -6.68 3.76
C ARG A 62 -9.19 -5.37 2.99
N VAL A 63 -8.54 -5.33 1.83
CA VAL A 63 -8.64 -4.19 0.90
C VAL A 63 -10.08 -3.99 0.41
N GLN A 64 -10.86 -5.07 0.36
CA GLN A 64 -12.29 -5.07 0.06
C GLN A 64 -13.13 -4.33 1.11
N ASP A 65 -12.64 -4.16 2.34
CA ASP A 65 -13.37 -3.51 3.44
C ASP A 65 -13.20 -1.97 3.42
N ILE A 66 -12.48 -1.42 2.44
CA ILE A 66 -12.26 0.02 2.33
C ILE A 66 -13.54 0.68 1.82
N ALA A 67 -14.18 1.47 2.68
CA ALA A 67 -15.38 2.21 2.32
C ALA A 67 -15.15 3.17 1.13
N GLY A 68 -16.09 3.16 0.18
CA GLY A 68 -16.06 4.04 -0.98
C GLY A 68 -15.05 3.67 -2.06
N VAL A 69 -14.48 2.46 -2.00
CA VAL A 69 -13.63 1.88 -3.05
C VAL A 69 -14.31 0.61 -3.57
N ASP A 70 -14.25 0.37 -4.88
CA ASP A 70 -14.44 -1.01 -5.39
C ASP A 70 -13.21 -1.84 -5.02
N GLY A 71 -13.21 -2.37 -3.79
CA GLY A 71 -12.02 -3.00 -3.25
C GLY A 71 -11.68 -4.34 -3.92
N GLN A 72 -12.63 -5.00 -4.59
CA GLN A 72 -12.33 -6.20 -5.37
C GLN A 72 -11.61 -5.82 -6.67
N ALA A 73 -12.10 -4.81 -7.39
CA ALA A 73 -11.41 -4.29 -8.57
C ALA A 73 -10.02 -3.74 -8.21
N LEU A 74 -9.87 -3.05 -7.07
CA LEU A 74 -8.58 -2.58 -6.59
C LEU A 74 -7.61 -3.74 -6.34
N LEU A 75 -8.05 -4.81 -5.68
CA LEU A 75 -7.21 -5.99 -5.47
C LEU A 75 -6.76 -6.59 -6.80
N GLU A 76 -7.69 -6.78 -7.73
CA GLU A 76 -7.40 -7.36 -9.05
C GLU A 76 -6.39 -6.51 -9.83
N ASN A 77 -6.53 -5.18 -9.79
CA ASN A 77 -5.59 -4.27 -10.42
C ASN A 77 -4.20 -4.31 -9.78
N ILE A 78 -4.11 -4.37 -8.44
CA ILE A 78 -2.84 -4.51 -7.73
C ILE A 78 -2.14 -5.81 -8.12
N VAL A 79 -2.87 -6.92 -8.10
CA VAL A 79 -2.33 -8.24 -8.45
C VAL A 79 -1.88 -8.27 -9.90
N ALA A 80 -2.75 -7.85 -10.83
CA ALA A 80 -2.46 -7.87 -12.26
C ALA A 80 -1.23 -7.02 -12.61
N GLN A 81 -1.10 -5.84 -12.01
CA GLN A 81 0.07 -4.99 -12.22
C GLN A 81 1.34 -5.65 -11.68
N ALA A 82 1.36 -5.99 -10.39
CA ALA A 82 2.57 -6.43 -9.70
C ALA A 82 3.07 -7.82 -10.12
N GLU A 83 2.20 -8.67 -10.68
CA GLU A 83 2.61 -9.95 -11.29
C GLU A 83 3.38 -9.78 -12.61
N VAL A 84 3.19 -8.65 -13.30
CA VAL A 84 3.93 -8.34 -14.54
C VAL A 84 5.22 -7.60 -14.19
N GLU A 85 5.08 -6.46 -13.51
CA GLU A 85 6.20 -5.61 -13.12
C GLU A 85 5.79 -4.59 -12.05
N PRO A 86 6.76 -3.98 -11.34
CA PRO A 86 6.45 -2.86 -10.45
C PRO A 86 5.73 -1.72 -11.20
N GLY A 87 4.64 -1.20 -10.64
CA GLY A 87 3.85 -0.18 -11.33
C GLY A 87 2.83 0.54 -10.47
N TRP A 88 2.16 1.53 -11.07
CA TRP A 88 1.17 2.36 -10.39
C TRP A 88 -0.25 1.84 -10.62
N VAL A 89 -1.04 1.77 -9.55
CA VAL A 89 -2.47 1.50 -9.60
C VAL A 89 -3.22 2.69 -9.03
N GLU A 90 -4.18 3.21 -9.79
CA GLU A 90 -5.03 4.33 -9.39
C GLU A 90 -6.40 3.85 -8.93
N TYR A 91 -6.97 4.54 -7.94
CA TYR A 91 -8.31 4.30 -7.43
C TYR A 91 -8.83 5.53 -6.70
N ASP A 92 -10.15 5.66 -6.62
CA ASP A 92 -10.79 6.70 -5.83
C ASP A 92 -11.16 6.17 -4.45
N ILE A 93 -10.99 7.00 -3.41
CA ILE A 93 -11.40 6.70 -2.04
C ILE A 93 -12.31 7.80 -1.51
N ALA A 94 -13.41 7.41 -0.87
CA ALA A 94 -14.26 8.37 -0.16
C ALA A 94 -13.65 8.70 1.21
N ASN A 95 -13.52 9.98 1.52
CA ASN A 95 -13.21 10.41 2.87
C ASN A 95 -14.40 10.08 3.79
N PRO A 96 -14.23 9.28 4.86
CA PRO A 96 -15.34 8.84 5.70
C PRO A 96 -15.98 9.97 6.53
N VAL A 97 -15.28 11.09 6.73
CA VAL A 97 -15.77 12.23 7.50
C VAL A 97 -16.51 13.22 6.60
N THR A 98 -15.96 13.52 5.43
CA THR A 98 -16.50 14.57 4.53
C THR A 98 -17.33 14.02 3.37
N GLY A 99 -17.24 12.72 3.07
CA GLY A 99 -17.82 12.10 1.87
C GLY A 99 -17.12 12.50 0.56
N ALA A 100 -16.08 13.35 0.62
CA ALA A 100 -15.38 13.80 -0.57
C ALA A 100 -14.62 12.63 -1.21
N ILE A 101 -14.79 12.47 -2.52
CA ILE A 101 -14.01 11.51 -3.32
C ILE A 101 -12.62 12.09 -3.57
N GLN A 102 -11.59 11.32 -3.25
CA GLN A 102 -10.20 11.68 -3.44
C GLN A 102 -9.52 10.64 -4.32
N GLY A 103 -8.89 11.10 -5.40
CA GLY A 103 -8.04 10.23 -6.21
C GLY A 103 -6.81 9.82 -5.42
N LYS A 104 -6.51 8.52 -5.43
CA LYS A 104 -5.34 7.92 -4.80
C LYS A 104 -4.62 7.05 -5.81
N MET A 105 -3.32 6.91 -5.65
CA MET A 105 -2.54 5.95 -6.41
C MET A 105 -1.56 5.23 -5.51
N SER A 106 -1.24 3.98 -5.83
CA SER A 106 -0.25 3.20 -5.09
C SER A 106 0.74 2.59 -6.05
N TYR A 107 2.03 2.75 -5.75
CA TYR A 107 3.08 2.02 -6.43
C TYR A 107 3.17 0.64 -5.78
N VAL A 108 3.08 -0.41 -6.59
CA VAL A 108 2.99 -1.80 -6.13
C VAL A 108 4.01 -2.68 -6.83
N VAL A 109 4.53 -3.65 -6.08
CA VAL A 109 5.52 -4.63 -6.51
C VAL A 109 5.23 -5.97 -5.84
N LYS A 110 5.49 -7.07 -6.55
CA LYS A 110 5.44 -8.40 -5.95
C LYS A 110 6.75 -8.69 -5.22
N VAL A 111 6.63 -9.10 -3.96
CA VAL A 111 7.75 -9.50 -3.10
C VAL A 111 7.37 -10.82 -2.43
N ASP A 112 8.06 -11.90 -2.79
CA ASP A 112 7.64 -13.27 -2.48
C ASP A 112 6.18 -13.52 -2.94
N GLU A 113 5.30 -13.93 -2.02
CA GLU A 113 3.86 -14.15 -2.23
C GLU A 113 3.00 -12.94 -1.83
N LEU A 114 3.63 -11.78 -1.56
CA LEU A 114 2.96 -10.56 -1.12
C LEU A 114 3.01 -9.48 -2.19
N TYR A 115 1.99 -8.63 -2.18
CA TYR A 115 1.92 -7.40 -2.96
C TYR A 115 2.24 -6.24 -2.04
N VAL A 116 3.46 -5.72 -2.17
CA VAL A 116 3.98 -4.63 -1.35
C VAL A 116 3.77 -3.33 -2.11
N GLY A 117 3.31 -2.29 -1.42
CA GLY A 117 3.13 -1.00 -2.08
C GLY A 117 3.06 0.18 -1.13
N CYS A 118 3.10 1.37 -1.69
CA CYS A 118 2.96 2.63 -0.97
C CYS A 118 2.01 3.56 -1.71
N GLY A 119 1.03 4.08 -0.97
CA GLY A 119 0.00 4.97 -1.52
C GLY A 119 0.30 6.45 -1.32
N VAL A 120 -0.10 7.27 -2.30
CA VAL A 120 -0.10 8.74 -2.24
C VAL A 120 -1.45 9.28 -2.69
N TYR A 121 -1.92 10.34 -2.06
CA TYR A 121 -3.07 11.06 -2.59
C TYR A 121 -2.67 11.83 -3.84
N LYS A 122 -3.53 11.83 -4.85
CA LYS A 122 -3.42 12.79 -5.94
C LYS A 122 -3.73 14.15 -5.32
N THR A 123 -2.70 14.91 -4.95
CA THR A 123 -2.88 16.34 -4.78
C THR A 123 -3.50 16.83 -6.07
N VAL A 124 -4.68 17.47 -5.99
CA VAL A 124 -5.15 18.30 -7.09
C VAL A 124 -3.98 19.22 -7.36
N ALA A 125 -3.26 18.99 -8.45
CA ALA A 125 -2.19 19.87 -8.84
C ALA A 125 -2.83 21.25 -8.87
N ALA A 126 -2.40 22.12 -7.96
CA ALA A 126 -2.75 23.52 -8.04
C ALA A 126 -2.38 23.89 -9.48
N ARG A 127 -3.40 24.16 -10.29
CA ARG A 127 -3.20 24.76 -11.60
C ARG A 127 -2.42 26.03 -11.32
N VAL A 128 -1.14 26.03 -11.69
CA VAL A 128 -0.37 27.25 -11.87
C VAL A 128 -0.60 27.70 -13.30
#